data_AF-A0A8S0Y2H4-F1
#
_entry.id   AF-A0A8S0Y2H4-F1
#
_cell.length_a   1.000
_cell.length_b   1.000
_cell.length_c   1.000
_cell.angle_alpha   90.00
_cell.angle_beta   90.00
_cell.angle_gamma   90.00
#
_symmetry.space_group_name_H-M   'P 1'
#
loop_
_entity.id
_entity.type
_entity.pdbx_description
1 polymer ?
#
loop_
_entity_poly.entity_id
_entity_poly.type
_entity_poly.pdbx_seq_one_letter_code
_entity_poly.pdbx_strand_id
1 'polypeptide(L)' 'MYLYAIMDWYSRFIVDWQLDQSLEIGFVLETMKRALAPVYELALIESL' A
#
# COMPACT_ATOMS: atom_id res chain seq x y z
N MET A 1 6.69 -12.94 -13.18
CA MET A 1 5.55 -12.78 -12.25
C MET A 1 6.09 -12.53 -10.85
N TYR A 2 5.82 -11.34 -10.31
CA TYR A 2 6.25 -10.88 -8.98
C TYR A 2 5.05 -10.32 -8.22
N LEU A 3 4.86 -10.77 -6.99
CA LEU A 3 3.84 -10.28 -6.06
C LEU A 3 4.51 -9.34 -5.06
N TYR A 4 3.93 -8.15 -4.92
CA TYR A 4 4.27 -7.22 -3.84
C TYR A 4 3.04 -7.02 -2.97
N ALA A 5 3.19 -7.23 -1.66
CA ALA A 5 2.11 -7.13 -0.69
C ALA A 5 2.56 -6.31 0.52
N ILE A 6 1.69 -5.41 0.96
CA ILE A 6 1.84 -4.62 2.18
C ILE A 6 0.95 -5.28 3.24
N MET A 7 1.55 -5.66 4.36
CA MET A 7 0.88 -6.41 5.43
C MET A 7 1.05 -5.67 6.75
N ASP A 8 -0.03 -5.59 7.53
CA ASP A 8 0.09 -5.25 8.94
C ASP A 8 0.69 -6.43 9.71
N TRP A 9 1.83 -6.19 10.35
CA TRP A 9 2.58 -7.21 11.07
C TRP A 9 1.81 -7.77 12.27
N TYR A 10 1.07 -6.92 12.99
CA TYR A 10 0.40 -7.33 14.23
C TYR A 10 -0.81 -8.21 13.95
N SER A 11 -1.71 -7.77 13.07
CA SER A 11 -2.95 -8.48 12.75
C SER A 11 -2.81 -9.56 11.67
N ARG A 12 -1.68 -9.56 10.93
CA ARG A 12 -1.44 -10.43 9.75
C ARG A 12 -2.40 -10.18 8.58
N PHE A 13 -3.12 -9.06 8.55
CA PHE A 13 -3.94 -8.68 7.40
C PHE A 13 -3.12 -8.01 6.30
N ILE A 14 -3.45 -8.34 5.06
CA ILE A 14 -2.93 -7.66 3.87
C ILE A 14 -3.69 -6.34 3.71
N VAL A 15 -2.96 -5.23 3.70
CA VAL A 15 -3.49 -3.88 3.51
C VAL A 15 -3.72 -3.61 2.03
N ASP A 16 -2.73 -3.95 1.19
CA ASP A 16 -2.82 -3.85 -0.26
C ASP A 16 -1.81 -4.81 -0.92
N TRP A 17 -2.02 -5.11 -2.19
CA TRP A 17 -1.11 -5.92 -2.99
C TRP A 17 -1.23 -5.58 -4.47
N GLN A 18 -0.22 -5.98 -5.24
CA GLN A 18 -0.24 -5.90 -6.69
C GLN A 18 0.62 -7.04 -7.28
N LEU A 19 0.32 -7.45 -8.50
CA LEU A 19 1.05 -8.49 -9.25
C LEU A 19 1.48 -7.94 -10.60
N ASP A 20 2.75 -8.13 -10.97
CA ASP A 20 3.28 -7.72 -12.27
C ASP A 20 4.23 -8.77 -12.87
N GLN A 21 4.60 -8.61 -14.13
CA GLN A 21 5.58 -9.46 -14.80
C GLN A 21 7.02 -9.14 -14.41
N SER A 22 7.34 -7.88 -14.10
CA SER A 22 8.65 -7.40 -13.63
C SER A 22 8.57 -6.75 -12.25
N LEU A 23 9.67 -6.72 -11.50
CA LEU A 23 9.74 -6.04 -10.20
C LEU A 23 10.20 -4.58 -10.37
N GLU A 24 9.44 -3.82 -11.14
CA GLU A 24 9.75 -2.40 -11.40
C GLU A 24 9.33 -1.50 -10.25
N ILE A 25 10.12 -0.45 -10.00
CA ILE A 25 9.87 0.47 -8.89
C ILE A 25 8.55 1.23 -9.01
N GLY A 26 8.11 1.52 -10.24
CA GLY A 26 6.84 2.23 -10.48
C GLY A 26 5.66 1.48 -9.85
N PHE A 27 5.57 0.18 -10.11
CA PHE A 27 4.56 -0.70 -9.55
C PHE A 27 4.58 -0.74 -8.01
N VAL A 28 5.77 -0.77 -7.41
CA VAL A 28 5.94 -0.76 -5.94
C VAL A 28 5.42 0.55 -5.35
N LEU A 29 5.80 1.68 -5.95
CA LEU A 29 5.38 3.01 -5.50
C LEU A 29 3.88 3.24 -5.65
N GLU A 30 3.27 2.75 -6.74
CA GLU A 30 1.82 2.86 -6.94
C GLU A 30 1.05 2.01 -5.90
N THR A 31 1.51 0.79 -5.60
CA THR A 31 0.91 -0.01 -4.52
C THR A 31 1.05 0.67 -3.16
N MET A 32 2.20 1.26 -2.87
CA MET A 32 2.45 1.97 -1.61
C MET A 32 1.55 3.19 -1.44
N LYS A 33 1.38 4.01 -2.50
CA LYS A 33 0.48 5.18 -2.46
C LYS A 33 -0.96 4.77 -2.17
N ARG A 34 -1.44 3.71 -2.82
CA ARG A 34 -2.80 3.18 -2.59
C ARG A 34 -2.99 2.71 -1.15
N ALA A 35 -2.02 1.97 -0.60
CA ALA A 35 -2.07 1.50 0.77
C ALA A 35 -2.09 2.63 1.82
N LEU A 36 -1.42 3.75 1.55
CA LEU A 36 -1.32 4.89 2.47
C LEU A 36 -2.42 5.95 2.29
N ALA A 37 -3.16 5.95 1.17
CA ALA A 37 -4.19 6.95 0.89
C ALA A 37 -5.22 7.12 2.03
N PRO A 38 -5.75 6.05 2.66
CA PRO A 38 -6.69 6.20 3.78
C PRO A 38 -6.09 6.92 5.00
N VAL A 39 -4.78 6.75 5.26
CA VAL A 39 -4.08 7.38 6.37
C VAL A 39 -4.01 8.90 6.17
N TYR A 40 -3.76 9.34 4.93
CA TYR A 40 -3.71 10.77 4.60
C TYR A 40 -5.07 11.46 4.74
N GLU A 41 -6.16 10.77 4.40
CA GLU A 41 -7.51 11.29 4.56
C GLU A 41 -7.88 11.48 6.03
N LEU A 42 -7.58 10.49 6.87
CA LEU A 42 -7.77 10.58 8.33
C LEU A 42 -6.95 11.72 8.94
N ALA A 43 -5.67 11.85 8.56
CA ALA A 43 -4.80 12.90 9.08
C ALA A 43 -5.27 14.32 8.70
N LEU A 44 -5.90 14.49 7.54
CA LEU A 44 -6.50 15.77 7.14
C LEU A 44 -7.75 16.10 7.98
N ILE A 45 -8.58 15.10 8.28
CA ILE A 45 -9.81 15.29 9.07
C ILE A 45 -9.48 15.64 10.53
N GLU A 46 -8.46 15.02 11.15
CA GLU A 46 -8.04 15.33 12.52
C GLU A 46 -7.31 16.68 12.67
N SER A 47 -6.92 17.30 11.55
CA SER A 47 -6.26 18.61 11.55
C SER A 47 -7.23 19.82 11.50
N LEU A 48 -8.54 19.56 11.49
CA LEU A 48 -9.65 20.54 11.51
C LEU A 48 -10.36 20.53 12.87
#